data_AF-A0A957UAU4-F1
#
_entry.id   AF-A0A957UAU4-F1
#
_cell.length_a   1.000
_cell.length_b   1.000
_cell.length_c   1.000
_cell.angle_alpha   90.00
_cell.angle_beta   90.00
_cell.angle_gamma   90.00
#
_symmetry.space_group_name_H-M   'P 1'
#
loop_
_entity.id
_entity.type
_entity.pdbx_description
1 polymer ?
#
loop_
_entity_poly.entity_id
_entity_poly.type
_entity_poly.pdbx_seq_one_letter_code
_entity_poly.pdbx_strand_id
1 'polypeptide(L)'
;MMLRTALSFERPAELQATTPPEARGLQRDEVRLMVSTPEGHAHTVFQRLDEHLRPGDLLVVNRSATIPASLPATAALGEFRLNLSTRYGGGLWLAEPRWSAGRPGPLPLERSETLAVAGTQATVVGPHPGLPRLWFVRLDAAVERLMWHMGSPIRYGYVDTAYPLAMYQTIFARQAGSAEMPSAGRPFTRRVLERLTARGVEFASIVLHTGVSSLEVENERVEEHPMYAEPFQVPA
;
A
#
# COMPACT_ATOMS: atom_id res chain seq x y z
N MET A 1 12.75 -24.84 3.49
CA MET A 1 11.90 -23.90 2.75
C MET A 1 10.46 -24.17 3.11
N MET A 2 9.68 -23.11 3.31
CA MET A 2 8.32 -23.15 3.80
C MET A 2 7.33 -23.38 2.66
N LEU A 3 6.46 -24.39 2.80
CA LEU A 3 5.35 -24.59 1.87
C LEU A 3 4.29 -23.50 2.10
N ARG A 4 3.70 -23.02 1.01
CA ARG A 4 2.57 -22.07 1.02
C ARG A 4 1.40 -22.55 1.89
N THR A 5 1.14 -23.86 1.88
CA THR A 5 0.06 -24.47 2.68
C THR A 5 0.27 -24.32 4.19
N ALA A 6 1.50 -24.17 4.66
CA ALA A 6 1.80 -23.89 6.07
C ALA A 6 1.36 -22.48 6.52
N LEU A 7 1.06 -21.58 5.57
CA LEU A 7 0.51 -20.25 5.81
C LEU A 7 -0.99 -20.15 5.48
N SER A 8 -1.63 -21.27 5.14
CA SER A 8 -3.05 -21.28 4.79
C SER A 8 -3.92 -21.37 6.04
N PHE A 9 -4.84 -20.43 6.17
CA PHE A 9 -5.86 -20.40 7.21
C PHE A 9 -7.16 -19.85 6.61
N GLU A 10 -8.29 -20.14 7.26
CA GLU A 10 -9.58 -19.66 6.82
C GLU A 10 -9.67 -18.13 6.95
N ARG A 11 -10.14 -17.47 5.89
CA ARG A 11 -10.34 -16.02 5.85
C ARG A 11 -11.79 -15.70 5.47
N PRO A 12 -12.72 -15.79 6.43
CA PRO A 12 -14.12 -15.50 6.16
C PRO A 12 -14.30 -14.09 5.60
N ALA A 13 -15.10 -13.94 4.54
CA ALA A 13 -15.26 -12.68 3.82
C ALA A 13 -15.90 -11.60 4.70
N GLU A 14 -16.79 -12.00 5.61
CA GLU A 14 -17.45 -11.15 6.60
C GLU A 14 -16.50 -10.51 7.61
N LEU A 15 -15.27 -11.03 7.76
CA LEU A 15 -14.24 -10.44 8.63
C LEU A 15 -13.34 -9.43 7.91
N GLN A 16 -13.52 -9.22 6.60
CA GLN A 16 -12.75 -8.22 5.86
C GLN A 16 -13.17 -6.81 6.29
N ALA A 17 -12.19 -5.93 6.49
CA ALA A 17 -12.43 -4.54 6.86
C ALA A 17 -12.82 -3.71 5.61
N THR A 18 -14.06 -3.87 5.17
CA THR A 18 -14.60 -3.19 3.96
C THR A 18 -14.80 -1.68 4.17
N THR A 19 -14.97 -1.24 5.42
CA THR A 19 -15.22 0.15 5.81
C THR A 19 -14.24 0.62 6.90
N PRO A 20 -13.51 1.73 6.71
CA PRO A 20 -12.56 2.26 7.69
C PRO A 20 -13.28 2.70 8.99
N PRO A 21 -12.60 2.68 10.15
CA PRO A 21 -13.19 3.04 11.43
C PRO A 21 -13.84 4.43 11.43
N GLU A 22 -13.25 5.42 10.75
CA GLU A 22 -13.78 6.78 10.69
C GLU A 22 -15.16 6.85 10.02
N ALA A 23 -15.40 6.04 8.99
CA ALA A 23 -16.70 5.96 8.33
C ALA A 23 -17.75 5.19 9.16
N ARG A 24 -17.33 4.51 10.23
CA ARG A 24 -18.19 3.83 11.22
C ARG A 24 -18.38 4.64 12.50
N GLY A 25 -17.88 5.89 12.54
CA GLY A 25 -17.97 6.76 13.71
C GLY A 25 -16.91 6.52 14.79
N LEU A 26 -15.86 5.77 14.47
CA LEU A 26 -14.74 5.48 15.39
C LEU A 26 -13.50 6.31 15.03
N GLN A 27 -12.68 6.62 16.03
CA GLN A 27 -11.34 7.12 15.84
C GLN A 27 -10.39 6.00 15.39
N ARG A 28 -9.27 6.39 14.76
CA ARG A 28 -8.30 5.44 14.21
C ARG A 28 -7.65 4.54 15.26
N ASP A 29 -7.51 5.01 16.49
CA ASP A 29 -6.92 4.29 17.62
C ASP A 29 -7.93 3.44 18.40
N GLU A 30 -9.22 3.48 18.05
CA GLU A 30 -10.28 2.66 18.68
C GLU A 30 -10.41 1.26 18.03
N VAL A 31 -9.54 0.94 17.08
CA VAL A 31 -9.47 -0.40 16.49
C VAL A 31 -8.94 -1.42 17.49
N ARG A 32 -9.37 -2.68 17.34
CA ARG A 32 -8.87 -3.81 18.14
C ARG A 32 -7.37 -4.01 17.89
N LEU A 33 -6.65 -4.39 18.95
CA LEU A 33 -5.25 -4.80 18.91
C LEU A 33 -5.14 -6.19 19.55
N MET A 34 -4.51 -7.12 18.85
CA MET A 34 -4.12 -8.42 19.40
C MET A 34 -2.64 -8.35 19.79
N VAL A 35 -2.34 -8.71 21.04
CA VAL A 35 -0.97 -8.77 21.56
C VAL A 35 -0.60 -10.24 21.72
N SER A 36 0.45 -10.66 21.02
CA SER A 36 0.95 -12.04 21.05
C SER A 36 2.29 -12.09 21.76
N THR A 37 2.40 -12.98 22.73
CA THR A 37 3.60 -13.22 23.56
C THR A 37 3.88 -14.72 23.63
N PRO A 38 5.07 -15.16 24.06
CA PRO A 38 5.32 -16.58 24.35
C PRO A 38 4.32 -17.19 25.34
N GLU A 39 3.75 -16.39 26.24
CA GLU A 39 2.78 -16.80 27.26
C GLU A 39 1.34 -16.91 26.72
N GLY A 40 1.09 -16.44 25.49
CA GLY A 40 -0.20 -16.51 24.82
C GLY A 40 -0.65 -15.21 24.17
N HIS A 41 -1.96 -15.12 23.91
CA HIS A 41 -2.58 -14.00 23.20
C HIS A 41 -3.51 -13.21 24.12
N ALA A 42 -3.47 -11.88 23.99
CA ALA A 42 -4.39 -10.97 24.66
C ALA A 42 -5.07 -10.05 23.63
N HIS A 43 -6.27 -9.60 23.96
CA HIS A 43 -7.02 -8.64 23.17
C HIS A 43 -7.16 -7.31 23.91
N THR A 44 -6.89 -6.22 23.22
CA THR A 44 -7.01 -4.85 23.70
C THR A 44 -7.47 -3.94 22.55
N VAL A 45 -7.37 -2.63 22.74
CA VAL A 45 -7.58 -1.60 21.70
C VAL A 45 -6.27 -0.86 21.45
N PHE A 46 -6.07 -0.37 20.23
CA PHE A 46 -4.83 0.29 19.83
C PHE A 46 -4.50 1.52 20.69
N GLN A 47 -5.53 2.20 21.21
CA GLN A 47 -5.39 3.31 22.14
C GLN A 47 -4.57 2.97 23.41
N ARG A 48 -4.49 1.67 23.79
CA ARG A 48 -3.75 1.17 24.96
C ARG A 48 -2.37 0.61 24.59
N LEU A 49 -1.85 0.91 23.40
CA LEU A 49 -0.54 0.43 22.96
C LEU A 49 0.59 0.77 23.96
N ASP A 50 0.49 1.92 24.63
CA ASP A 50 1.46 2.37 25.63
C ASP A 50 1.62 1.38 26.80
N GLU A 51 0.56 0.66 27.18
CA GLU A 51 0.61 -0.31 28.27
C GLU A 51 1.48 -1.54 27.94
N HIS A 52 1.76 -1.76 26.66
CA HIS A 52 2.55 -2.89 26.16
C HIS A 52 3.99 -2.49 25.81
N LEU A 53 4.38 -1.24 26.06
CA LEU A 53 5.72 -0.73 25.85
C LEU A 53 6.34 -0.21 27.15
N ARG A 54 7.67 -0.23 27.19
CA ARG A 54 8.50 0.19 28.32
C ARG A 54 9.18 1.53 28.01
N PRO A 55 9.49 2.34 29.04
CA PRO A 55 10.37 3.50 28.85
C PRO A 55 11.69 3.07 28.20
N GLY A 56 12.12 3.80 27.18
CA GLY A 56 13.31 3.49 26.37
C GLY A 56 13.05 2.60 25.14
N ASP A 57 11.85 2.05 24.96
CA ASP A 57 11.51 1.35 23.71
C ASP A 57 11.51 2.33 22.53
N LEU A 58 12.00 1.89 21.37
CA LEU A 58 12.06 2.69 20.14
C LEU A 58 11.03 2.20 19.12
N LEU A 59 10.10 3.07 18.73
CA LEU A 59 9.19 2.84 17.61
C LEU A 59 9.76 3.42 16.32
N VAL A 60 10.06 2.56 15.35
CA VAL A 60 10.50 2.96 14.02
C VAL A 60 9.29 3.10 13.09
N VAL A 61 9.05 4.32 12.60
CA VAL A 61 7.85 4.64 11.81
C VAL A 61 8.20 4.99 10.36
N ASN A 62 7.34 4.59 9.42
CA ASN A 62 7.50 4.96 8.01
C ASN A 62 6.88 6.34 7.74
N ARG A 63 7.69 7.27 7.20
CA ARG A 63 7.29 8.63 6.84
C ARG A 63 6.80 8.80 5.41
N SER A 64 6.77 7.72 4.63
CA SER A 64 6.23 7.77 3.28
C SER A 64 4.75 8.16 3.29
N ALA A 65 4.40 9.11 2.43
CA ALA A 65 3.05 9.61 2.23
C ALA A 65 2.47 8.98 0.95
N THR A 66 1.21 8.56 1.05
CA THR A 66 0.49 7.93 -0.08
C THR A 66 0.26 8.95 -1.18
N ILE A 67 0.45 8.56 -2.43
CA ILE A 67 0.13 9.37 -3.61
C ILE A 67 -1.11 8.79 -4.31
N PRO A 68 -1.86 9.59 -5.07
CA PRO A 68 -3.03 9.12 -5.82
C PRO A 68 -2.66 8.31 -7.07
N ALA A 69 -1.89 7.23 -6.88
CA ALA A 69 -1.21 6.46 -7.92
C ALA A 69 -2.12 5.67 -8.88
N SER A 70 -3.42 5.55 -8.60
CA SER A 70 -4.35 4.86 -9.50
C SER A 70 -4.91 5.84 -10.52
N LEU A 71 -4.64 5.61 -11.81
CA LEU A 71 -5.06 6.49 -12.90
C LEU A 71 -6.08 5.80 -13.83
N PRO A 72 -7.07 6.52 -14.37
CA PRO A 72 -7.88 6.00 -15.46
C PRO A 72 -7.02 5.84 -16.72
N ALA A 73 -7.18 4.72 -17.41
CA ALA A 73 -6.46 4.44 -18.63
C ALA A 73 -7.39 3.78 -19.68
N THR A 74 -7.04 3.96 -20.96
CA THR A 74 -7.78 3.40 -22.09
C THR A 74 -6.81 2.89 -23.15
N ALA A 75 -7.13 1.76 -23.74
CA ALA A 75 -6.41 1.16 -24.87
C ALA A 75 -7.39 0.41 -25.79
N ALA A 76 -6.87 -0.39 -26.73
CA ALA A 76 -7.70 -1.20 -27.64
C ALA A 76 -8.62 -2.18 -26.89
N LEU A 77 -8.18 -2.66 -25.72
CA LEU A 77 -8.96 -3.54 -24.83
C LEU A 77 -10.08 -2.83 -24.05
N GLY A 78 -10.22 -1.50 -24.19
CA GLY A 78 -11.19 -0.68 -23.48
C GLY A 78 -10.61 0.08 -22.28
N GLU A 79 -11.48 0.42 -21.32
CA GLU A 79 -11.13 1.18 -20.13
C GLU A 79 -10.61 0.28 -19.00
N PHE A 80 -9.60 0.76 -18.28
CA PHE A 80 -9.00 0.08 -17.14
C PHE A 80 -8.34 1.08 -16.18
N ARG A 81 -7.75 0.58 -15.10
CA ARG A 81 -6.96 1.36 -14.14
C ARG A 81 -5.48 1.05 -14.31
N LEU A 82 -4.64 2.08 -14.35
CA LEU A 82 -3.19 1.94 -14.30
C LEU A 82 -2.69 2.42 -12.94
N ASN A 83 -2.28 1.49 -12.09
CA ASN A 83 -1.70 1.81 -10.79
C ASN A 83 -0.18 1.97 -10.95
N LEU A 84 0.34 3.17 -10.73
CA LEU A 84 1.78 3.41 -10.76
C LEU A 84 2.41 2.96 -9.44
N SER A 85 3.37 2.03 -9.50
CA SER A 85 4.00 1.42 -8.32
C SER A 85 5.32 2.10 -7.95
N THR A 86 6.32 2.02 -8.83
CA THR A 86 7.70 2.42 -8.52
C THR A 86 8.31 3.20 -9.66
N ARG A 87 8.92 4.34 -9.35
CA ARG A 87 9.59 5.21 -10.32
C ARG A 87 11.06 4.85 -10.44
N TYR A 88 11.53 4.60 -11.66
CA TYR A 88 12.94 4.31 -11.97
C TYR A 88 13.69 5.51 -12.59
N GLY A 89 12.99 6.63 -12.82
CA GLY A 89 13.56 7.82 -13.47
C GLY A 89 13.36 7.81 -14.99
N GLY A 90 13.61 8.96 -15.64
CA GLY A 90 13.45 9.10 -17.11
C GLY A 90 12.04 8.77 -17.63
N GLY A 91 11.01 8.97 -16.80
CA GLY A 91 9.62 8.63 -17.11
C GLY A 91 9.30 7.12 -17.02
N LEU A 92 10.26 6.26 -16.64
CA LEU A 92 10.04 4.83 -16.48
C LEU A 92 9.39 4.51 -15.12
N TRP A 93 8.31 3.75 -15.17
CA TRP A 93 7.58 3.28 -14.00
C TRP A 93 7.32 1.78 -14.10
N LEU A 94 7.35 1.12 -12.94
CA LEU A 94 6.65 -0.14 -12.74
C LEU A 94 5.19 0.18 -12.43
N ALA A 95 4.26 -0.50 -13.08
CA ALA A 95 2.83 -0.29 -12.95
C ALA A 95 2.05 -1.61 -12.91
N GLU A 96 0.86 -1.56 -12.34
CA GLU A 96 -0.10 -2.67 -12.30
C GLU A 96 -1.39 -2.23 -13.00
N PRO A 97 -1.61 -2.69 -14.24
CA PRO A 97 -2.91 -2.57 -14.88
C PRO A 97 -3.95 -3.44 -14.17
N ARG A 98 -5.15 -2.89 -13.95
CA ARG A 98 -6.29 -3.59 -13.35
C ARG A 98 -7.56 -3.34 -14.14
N TRP A 99 -8.41 -4.35 -14.30
CA TRP A 99 -9.72 -4.21 -14.93
C TRP A 99 -10.62 -3.24 -14.17
N SER A 100 -10.52 -3.24 -12.84
CA SER A 100 -11.16 -2.26 -11.96
C SER A 100 -10.37 -2.16 -10.66
N ALA A 101 -10.78 -1.28 -9.73
CA ALA A 101 -10.10 -1.14 -8.43
C ALA A 101 -9.95 -2.49 -7.69
N GLY A 102 -10.98 -3.35 -7.76
CA GLY A 102 -11.01 -4.65 -7.09
C GLY A 102 -10.75 -5.87 -7.96
N ARG A 103 -10.51 -5.69 -9.26
CA ARG A 103 -10.20 -6.78 -10.18
C ARG A 103 -8.82 -6.55 -10.79
N PRO A 104 -7.74 -7.10 -10.19
CA PRO A 104 -6.40 -7.00 -10.75
C PRO A 104 -6.31 -7.72 -12.10
N GLY A 105 -5.21 -7.49 -12.82
CA GLY A 105 -4.89 -8.22 -14.04
C GLY A 105 -4.57 -9.70 -13.81
N PRO A 106 -3.88 -10.36 -14.78
CA PRO A 106 -3.18 -9.74 -15.90
C PRO A 106 -4.13 -9.15 -16.95
N LEU A 107 -3.68 -8.05 -17.58
CA LEU A 107 -4.28 -7.50 -18.78
C LEU A 107 -3.42 -7.93 -19.99
N PRO A 108 -4.03 -8.25 -21.14
CA PRO A 108 -3.31 -8.69 -22.34
C PRO A 108 -2.70 -7.49 -23.08
N LEU A 109 -1.81 -6.74 -22.42
CA LEU A 109 -1.07 -5.64 -23.03
C LEU A 109 0.04 -6.16 -23.94
N GLU A 110 0.46 -5.34 -24.90
CA GLU A 110 1.56 -5.66 -25.81
C GLU A 110 2.75 -4.70 -25.67
N ARG A 111 3.95 -5.18 -25.98
CA ARG A 111 5.15 -4.32 -26.01
C ARG A 111 4.97 -3.24 -27.09
N SER A 112 5.36 -2.02 -26.75
CA SER A 112 5.22 -0.81 -27.59
C SER A 112 3.77 -0.35 -27.79
N GLU A 113 2.78 -0.98 -27.15
CA GLU A 113 1.41 -0.48 -27.13
C GLU A 113 1.38 0.92 -26.49
N THR A 114 0.55 1.81 -27.05
CA THR A 114 0.33 3.15 -26.50
C THR A 114 -0.99 3.20 -25.74
N LEU A 115 -0.94 3.63 -24.49
CA LEU A 115 -2.08 3.77 -23.60
C LEU A 115 -2.40 5.25 -23.41
N ALA A 116 -3.68 5.64 -23.44
CA ALA A 116 -4.10 6.92 -22.91
C ALA A 116 -4.23 6.80 -21.39
N VAL A 117 -3.55 7.65 -20.61
CA VAL A 117 -3.51 7.59 -19.14
C VAL A 117 -3.73 8.99 -18.56
N ALA A 118 -4.84 9.22 -17.87
CA ALA A 118 -5.12 10.48 -17.17
C ALA A 118 -4.88 11.76 -18.02
N GLY A 119 -5.13 11.72 -19.33
CA GLY A 119 -4.92 12.84 -20.24
C GLY A 119 -3.50 12.97 -20.82
N THR A 120 -2.60 12.02 -20.55
CA THR A 120 -1.30 11.87 -21.22
C THR A 120 -1.20 10.50 -21.91
N GLN A 121 -0.06 10.22 -22.55
CA GLN A 121 0.23 8.93 -23.17
C GLN A 121 1.27 8.16 -22.34
N ALA A 122 1.13 6.84 -22.33
CA ALA A 122 2.13 5.91 -21.83
C ALA A 122 2.50 4.92 -22.93
N THR A 123 3.78 4.58 -23.04
CA THR A 123 4.22 3.47 -23.89
C THR A 123 4.52 2.26 -23.01
N VAL A 124 3.93 1.11 -23.35
CA VAL A 124 4.22 -0.17 -22.70
C VAL A 124 5.62 -0.62 -23.09
N VAL A 125 6.52 -0.76 -22.12
CA VAL A 125 7.90 -1.24 -22.36
C VAL A 125 7.93 -2.76 -22.37
N GLY A 126 7.21 -3.39 -21.45
CA GLY A 126 7.06 -4.84 -21.39
C GLY A 126 6.68 -5.35 -20.00
N PRO A 127 6.39 -6.65 -19.89
CA PRO A 127 5.98 -7.25 -18.62
C PRO A 127 7.16 -7.32 -17.63
N HIS A 128 6.86 -7.29 -16.35
CA HIS A 128 7.84 -7.59 -15.30
C HIS A 128 8.16 -9.10 -15.30
N PRO A 129 9.44 -9.50 -15.26
CA PRO A 129 9.80 -10.91 -15.15
C PRO A 129 9.22 -11.57 -13.90
N GLY A 130 8.55 -12.72 -14.05
CA GLY A 130 7.99 -13.48 -12.92
C GLY A 130 6.73 -12.88 -12.26
N LEU A 131 6.33 -11.66 -12.61
CA LEU A 131 5.13 -11.01 -12.06
C LEU A 131 4.19 -10.57 -13.20
N PRO A 132 3.35 -11.48 -13.73
CA PRO A 132 2.58 -11.26 -14.96
C PRO A 132 1.54 -10.11 -14.87
N ARG A 133 1.14 -9.73 -13.66
CA ARG A 133 0.25 -8.59 -13.42
C ARG A 133 0.97 -7.23 -13.55
N LEU A 134 2.31 -7.20 -13.52
CA LEU A 134 3.09 -5.97 -13.51
C LEU A 134 3.75 -5.70 -14.86
N TRP A 135 3.84 -4.42 -15.20
CA TRP A 135 4.35 -3.92 -16.45
C TRP A 135 5.28 -2.74 -16.24
N PHE A 136 6.36 -2.69 -17.01
CA PHE A 136 7.12 -1.47 -17.19
C PHE A 136 6.44 -0.59 -18.23
N VAL A 137 6.21 0.67 -17.89
CA VAL A 137 5.60 1.68 -18.74
C VAL A 137 6.45 2.95 -18.71
N ARG A 138 6.49 3.67 -19.83
CA ARG A 138 7.14 4.98 -19.92
C ARG A 138 6.08 6.05 -20.11
N LEU A 139 6.05 7.05 -19.23
CA LEU A 139 5.11 8.17 -19.26
C LEU A 139 5.86 9.50 -19.36
N ASP A 140 5.17 10.52 -19.86
CA ASP A 140 5.65 11.91 -19.79
C ASP A 140 5.82 12.37 -18.34
N ALA A 141 6.78 13.27 -18.08
CA ALA A 141 6.98 13.93 -16.79
C ALA A 141 5.72 14.65 -16.26
N ALA A 142 4.78 15.03 -17.15
CA ALA A 142 3.48 15.57 -16.77
C ALA A 142 2.64 14.62 -15.89
N VAL A 143 2.90 13.30 -15.93
CA VAL A 143 2.13 12.30 -15.18
C VAL A 143 2.09 12.59 -13.69
N GLU A 144 3.17 13.10 -13.09
CA GLU A 144 3.21 13.39 -11.65
C GLU A 144 2.19 14.45 -11.29
N ARG A 145 2.07 15.52 -12.09
CA ARG A 145 1.05 16.55 -11.87
C ARG A 145 -0.35 16.00 -12.13
N LEU A 146 -0.53 15.25 -13.22
CA LEU A 146 -1.82 14.67 -13.58
C LEU A 146 -2.32 13.67 -12.53
N MET A 147 -1.41 12.93 -11.88
CA MET A 147 -1.73 12.02 -10.80
C MET A 147 -2.44 12.74 -9.65
N TRP A 148 -1.96 13.90 -9.23
CA TRP A 148 -2.59 14.68 -8.16
C TRP A 148 -3.96 15.26 -8.54
N HIS A 149 -4.26 15.43 -9.82
CA HIS A 149 -5.52 16.02 -10.30
C HIS A 149 -6.57 14.97 -10.68
N MET A 150 -6.13 13.87 -11.30
CA MET A 150 -6.99 12.86 -11.94
C MET A 150 -6.88 11.48 -11.30
N GLY A 151 -5.89 11.29 -10.42
CA GLY A 151 -5.63 10.02 -9.77
C GLY A 151 -6.49 9.81 -8.53
N SER A 152 -6.45 8.57 -8.03
CA SER A 152 -7.05 8.20 -6.76
C SER A 152 -6.12 7.29 -5.97
N PRO A 153 -6.33 7.15 -4.65
CA PRO A 153 -5.64 6.14 -3.87
C PRO A 153 -5.90 4.74 -4.44
N ILE A 154 -4.89 3.87 -4.36
CA ILE A 154 -5.06 2.44 -4.58
C ILE A 154 -5.76 1.86 -3.35
N ARG A 155 -6.80 1.04 -3.58
CA ARG A 155 -7.57 0.39 -2.51
C ARG A 155 -7.65 -1.10 -2.74
N TYR A 156 -7.90 -1.84 -1.66
CA TYR A 156 -8.17 -3.27 -1.74
C TYR A 156 -9.50 -3.55 -2.45
N GLY A 157 -9.60 -4.69 -3.11
CA GLY A 157 -10.80 -5.04 -3.88
C GLY A 157 -12.05 -5.30 -3.05
N TYR A 158 -11.89 -5.57 -1.77
CA TYR A 158 -13.00 -5.70 -0.81
C TYR A 158 -13.48 -4.36 -0.24
N VAL A 159 -12.91 -3.23 -0.67
CA VAL A 159 -13.35 -1.90 -0.29
C VAL A 159 -14.16 -1.30 -1.44
N ASP A 160 -15.48 -1.40 -1.34
CA ASP A 160 -16.38 -0.94 -2.41
C ASP A 160 -16.37 0.58 -2.56
N THR A 161 -16.28 1.29 -1.44
CA THR A 161 -16.37 2.75 -1.41
C THR A 161 -15.01 3.41 -1.67
N ALA A 162 -14.99 4.41 -2.56
CA ALA A 162 -13.83 5.27 -2.72
C ALA A 162 -13.76 6.27 -1.54
N TYR A 163 -12.60 6.36 -0.91
CA TYR A 163 -12.33 7.34 0.15
C TYR A 163 -11.33 8.39 -0.32
N PRO A 164 -11.40 9.64 0.19
CA PRO A 164 -10.47 10.69 -0.17
C PRO A 164 -9.04 10.34 0.25
N LEU A 165 -8.04 10.87 -0.46
CA LEU A 165 -6.62 10.60 -0.20
C LEU A 165 -6.20 10.86 1.25
N ALA A 166 -6.83 11.83 1.94
CA ALA A 166 -6.60 12.11 3.35
C ALA A 166 -6.83 10.88 4.28
N MET A 167 -7.74 9.97 3.93
CA MET A 167 -7.99 8.74 4.68
C MET A 167 -6.91 7.67 4.49
N TYR A 168 -6.02 7.86 3.51
CA TYR A 168 -4.88 7.00 3.20
C TYR A 168 -3.55 7.60 3.68
N GLN A 169 -3.59 8.71 4.43
CA GLN A 169 -2.41 9.28 5.06
C GLN A 169 -2.30 8.82 6.51
N THR A 170 -1.10 8.40 6.93
CA THR A 170 -0.78 8.20 8.35
C THR A 170 -0.40 9.54 8.99
N ILE A 171 -0.38 9.61 10.33
CA ILE A 171 0.09 10.81 11.04
C ILE A 171 1.59 11.12 10.77
N PHE A 172 2.34 10.10 10.36
CA PHE A 172 3.77 10.16 10.05
C PHE A 172 4.07 10.56 8.60
N ALA A 173 3.06 10.63 7.73
CA ALA A 173 3.23 10.98 6.32
C ALA A 173 3.95 12.33 6.16
N ARG A 174 5.12 12.33 5.52
CA ARG A 174 5.95 13.52 5.25
C ARG A 174 6.52 13.55 3.84
N GLN A 175 6.84 12.40 3.25
CA GLN A 175 7.47 12.32 1.92
C GLN A 175 6.58 11.56 0.95
N ALA A 176 5.99 12.27 -0.02
CA ALA A 176 5.17 11.65 -1.05
C ALA A 176 5.95 10.63 -1.89
N GLY A 177 5.40 9.42 -2.04
CA GLY A 177 5.96 8.41 -2.96
C GLY A 177 5.35 7.01 -2.85
N SER A 178 4.62 6.72 -1.77
CA SER A 178 3.95 5.43 -1.60
C SER A 178 2.74 5.28 -2.54
N ALA A 179 2.72 4.26 -3.37
CA ALA A 179 1.58 3.90 -4.20
C ALA A 179 0.41 3.38 -3.35
N GLU A 180 0.70 2.49 -2.41
CA GLU A 180 -0.23 2.03 -1.37
C GLU A 180 0.14 2.61 -0.02
N MET A 181 -0.82 2.76 0.90
CA MET A 181 -0.56 3.35 2.21
C MET A 181 0.33 2.44 3.08
N PRO A 182 1.33 2.98 3.82
CA PRO A 182 2.04 2.24 4.87
C PRO A 182 1.12 2.02 6.08
N SER A 183 0.21 1.06 5.94
CA SER A 183 -1.03 0.94 6.70
C SER A 183 -0.86 0.60 8.18
N ALA A 184 0.27 0.01 8.59
CA ALA A 184 0.56 -0.25 9.99
C ALA A 184 0.62 1.04 10.83
N GLY A 185 0.98 2.17 10.22
CA GLY A 185 0.97 3.48 10.87
C GLY A 185 -0.42 4.13 10.98
N ARG A 186 -1.45 3.52 10.39
CA ARG A 186 -2.80 4.12 10.29
C ARG A 186 -3.49 4.31 11.66
N PRO A 187 -3.41 3.36 12.62
CA PRO A 187 -4.12 3.52 13.89
C PRO A 187 -3.55 4.61 14.81
N PHE A 188 -2.34 5.12 14.54
CA PHE A 188 -1.73 6.17 15.36
C PHE A 188 -2.49 7.50 15.25
N THR A 189 -2.85 8.05 16.41
CA THR A 189 -3.44 9.38 16.59
C THR A 189 -2.50 10.26 17.41
N ARG A 190 -2.73 11.58 17.44
CA ARG A 190 -1.97 12.49 18.32
C ARG A 190 -2.03 12.06 19.78
N ARG A 191 -3.22 11.65 20.25
CA ARG A 191 -3.45 11.12 21.59
C ARG A 191 -2.55 9.91 21.90
N VAL A 192 -2.43 8.96 20.98
CA VAL A 192 -1.54 7.79 21.16
C VAL A 192 -0.08 8.22 21.20
N LEU A 193 0.36 9.11 20.31
CA LEU A 193 1.74 9.61 20.30
C LEU A 193 2.11 10.33 21.60
N GLU A 194 1.22 11.16 22.12
CA GLU A 194 1.41 11.89 23.38
C GLU A 194 1.55 10.92 24.56
N ARG A 195 0.71 9.88 24.64
CA ARG A 195 0.79 8.85 25.69
C ARG A 195 2.09 8.05 25.62
N LEU A 196 2.49 7.63 24.42
CA LEU A 196 3.74 6.91 24.20
C LEU A 196 4.94 7.75 24.63
N THR A 197 4.99 9.00 24.18
CA THR A 197 6.07 9.95 24.54
C THR A 197 6.10 10.22 26.05
N ALA A 198 4.95 10.43 26.69
CA ALA A 198 4.85 10.64 28.13
C ALA A 198 5.32 9.42 28.95
N ARG A 199 5.22 8.21 28.38
CA ARG A 199 5.72 6.96 28.96
C ARG A 199 7.21 6.72 28.67
N GLY A 200 7.88 7.63 27.98
CA GLY A 200 9.29 7.53 27.64
C GLY A 200 9.59 6.61 26.45
N VAL A 201 8.60 6.36 25.59
CA VAL A 201 8.82 5.66 24.30
C VAL A 201 9.42 6.65 23.30
N GLU A 202 10.47 6.21 22.61
CA GLU A 202 11.18 6.99 21.61
C GLU A 202 10.66 6.70 20.20
N PHE A 203 10.94 7.61 19.26
CA PHE A 203 10.56 7.45 17.85
C PHE A 203 11.76 7.69 16.94
N ALA A 204 11.98 6.77 16.01
CA ALA A 204 12.86 6.94 14.86
C ALA A 204 12.05 6.80 13.57
N SER A 205 12.62 7.23 12.45
CA SER A 205 11.89 7.19 11.18
C SER A 205 12.69 6.62 10.03
N ILE A 206 12.01 5.92 9.15
CA ILE A 206 12.48 5.54 7.82
C ILE A 206 11.57 6.15 6.76
N VAL A 207 12.01 6.10 5.50
CA VAL A 207 11.13 6.24 4.35
C VAL A 207 11.16 4.91 3.60
N LEU A 208 10.00 4.32 3.37
CA LEU A 208 9.81 3.20 2.46
C LEU A 208 8.61 3.53 1.57
N HIS A 209 8.87 3.77 0.29
CA HIS A 209 7.80 3.97 -0.69
C HIS A 209 7.23 2.61 -1.09
N THR A 210 6.16 2.24 -0.38
CA THR A 210 5.38 1.02 -0.65
C THR A 210 4.79 1.06 -2.05
N GLY A 211 5.04 0.02 -2.83
CA GLY A 211 4.49 -0.16 -4.16
C GLY A 211 3.10 -0.78 -4.13
N VAL A 212 2.69 -1.37 -5.25
CA VAL A 212 1.49 -2.20 -5.37
C VAL A 212 1.72 -3.59 -4.77
N SER A 213 0.90 -3.96 -3.79
CA SER A 213 1.01 -5.26 -3.13
C SER A 213 -0.04 -6.23 -3.66
N SER A 214 0.40 -7.44 -3.99
CA SER A 214 -0.50 -8.61 -4.10
C SER A 214 0.09 -9.64 -3.16
N LEU A 215 -0.56 -9.87 -2.03
CA LEU A 215 -0.10 -10.81 -0.99
C LEU A 215 -0.33 -12.28 -1.38
N GLU A 216 -0.70 -12.54 -2.62
CA GLU A 216 -0.94 -13.89 -3.09
C GLU A 216 0.40 -14.53 -3.48
N VAL A 217 1.01 -15.22 -2.50
CA VAL A 217 2.08 -16.19 -2.78
C VAL A 217 1.48 -17.26 -3.68
N GLU A 218 1.72 -17.18 -4.98
CA GLU A 218 1.17 -18.11 -5.97
C GLU A 218 1.96 -19.42 -6.04
N ASN A 219 3.27 -19.37 -5.75
CA ASN A 219 4.17 -20.51 -5.82
C ASN A 219 3.97 -21.49 -4.64
N GLU A 220 4.36 -22.75 -4.84
CA GLU A 220 4.28 -23.78 -3.80
C GLU A 220 5.17 -23.46 -2.60
N ARG A 221 6.34 -22.87 -2.85
CA ARG A 221 7.33 -22.51 -1.82
C ARG A 221 7.37 -20.99 -1.69
N VAL A 222 7.29 -20.51 -0.45
CA VAL A 222 7.16 -19.08 -0.15
C VAL A 222 8.39 -18.31 -0.65
N GLU A 223 9.58 -18.88 -0.45
CA GLU A 223 10.86 -18.26 -0.80
C GLU A 223 11.09 -18.15 -2.32
N GLU A 224 10.32 -18.89 -3.11
CA GLU A 224 10.40 -18.87 -4.57
C GLU A 224 9.45 -17.82 -5.18
N HIS A 225 8.60 -17.17 -4.37
CA HIS A 225 7.69 -16.15 -4.87
C HIS A 225 8.47 -14.89 -5.31
N PRO A 226 8.33 -14.48 -6.58
CA PRO A 226 9.03 -13.31 -7.07
C PRO A 226 8.55 -12.04 -6.37
N MET A 227 9.49 -11.20 -5.97
CA MET A 227 9.25 -9.90 -5.36
C MET A 227 10.03 -8.85 -6.17
N TYR A 228 9.49 -7.63 -6.25
CA TYR A 228 10.25 -6.49 -6.77
C TYR A 228 10.67 -5.60 -5.62
N ALA A 229 11.79 -4.90 -5.78
CA ALA A 229 12.34 -4.05 -4.74
C ALA A 229 11.50 -2.76 -4.57
N GLU A 230 11.28 -2.38 -3.32
CA GLU A 230 10.69 -1.09 -2.96
C GLU A 230 11.81 -0.14 -2.49
N PRO A 231 11.83 1.12 -2.95
CA PRO A 231 12.87 2.05 -2.57
C PRO A 231 12.66 2.53 -1.12
N PHE A 232 13.75 2.51 -0.36
CA PHE A 232 13.77 2.92 1.04
C PHE A 232 14.99 3.77 1.37
N GLN A 233 14.89 4.50 2.48
CA GLN A 233 15.95 5.31 3.06
C GLN A 233 15.87 5.22 4.58
N VAL A 234 17.03 4.98 5.21
CA VAL A 234 17.24 5.14 6.65
C VAL A 234 18.04 6.43 6.85
N PRO A 235 17.46 7.50 7.40
CA PRO A 235 18.18 8.73 7.72
C PRO A 235 19.34 8.45 8.69
N ALA A 236 20.39 9.29 8.61
CA ALA A 236 21.53 9.26 9.52
C ALA A 236 21.14 9.63 10.95
#